data_AF-A0A7S1V084-F1
#
_entry.id   AF-A0A7S1V084-F1
#
_cell.length_a   1.000
_cell.length_b   1.000
_cell.length_c   1.000
_cell.angle_alpha   90.00
_cell.angle_beta   90.00
_cell.angle_gamma   90.00
#
_symmetry.space_group_name_H-M   'P 1'
#
loop_
_entity.id
_entity.type
_entity.pdbx_description
1 polymer ?
#
loop_
_entity_poly.entity_id
_entity_poly.type
_entity_poly.pdbx_seq_one_letter_code
_entity_poly.pdbx_strand_id
1 'polypeptide(L)'
;EDEDEEDSFRRVLFSPFEVAQAFSHFTYLASGRKRLVCDLQGVFDEKENVLKFSDPVVHYNGKNRTGVHGRTDRGRKGMAMFFETHHGHCGYLCKLMNRGFRKHSHRARSERSKDQNAPHSSNPTAL
;
A
#
# COMPACT_ATOMS: atom_id res chain seq x y z
N GLU A 1 45.60 21.76 -2.88
CA GLU A 1 45.24 21.62 -1.46
C GLU A 1 43.75 21.36 -1.46
N ASP A 2 43.45 20.06 -1.50
CA ASP A 2 42.25 19.39 -1.03
C ASP A 2 40.93 19.93 -1.64
N GLU A 3 40.52 19.57 -2.86
CA GLU A 3 39.98 18.24 -3.21
C GLU A 3 39.14 17.62 -2.08
N ASP A 4 38.18 18.40 -1.56
CA ASP A 4 37.00 17.89 -0.83
C ASP A 4 36.07 17.06 -1.74
N GLU A 5 36.66 16.11 -2.48
CA GLU A 5 36.07 15.09 -3.35
C GLU A 5 35.40 13.96 -2.54
N GLU A 6 35.40 14.04 -1.20
CA GLU A 6 35.12 12.92 -0.31
C GLU A 6 33.89 13.12 0.59
N ASP A 7 32.85 13.78 0.07
CA ASP A 7 31.48 13.47 0.51
C ASP A 7 30.58 13.09 -0.67
N SER A 8 31.11 12.13 -1.43
CA SER A 8 30.39 11.06 -2.13
C SER A 8 29.54 10.22 -1.14
N PHE A 9 28.80 10.90 -0.26
CA PHE A 9 27.64 10.37 0.42
C PHE A 9 26.80 9.77 -0.70
N ARG A 10 26.57 8.46 -0.64
CA ARG A 10 25.64 7.72 -1.50
C ARG A 10 24.24 8.32 -1.37
N ARG A 11 24.01 9.52 -1.91
CA ARG A 11 22.71 10.14 -2.05
C ARG A 11 21.98 9.23 -3.01
N VAL A 12 21.15 8.36 -2.44
CA VAL A 12 20.24 7.57 -3.23
C VAL A 12 19.23 8.58 -3.81
N LEU A 13 19.56 9.12 -4.98
CA LEU A 13 18.68 9.97 -5.75
C LEU A 13 17.70 9.02 -6.44
N PHE A 14 16.44 9.09 -6.03
CA PHE A 14 15.37 8.35 -6.66
C PHE A 14 14.82 9.16 -7.82
N SER A 15 14.55 8.50 -8.94
CA SER A 15 13.89 9.16 -10.06
C SER A 15 12.46 9.59 -9.68
N PRO A 16 11.91 10.63 -10.32
CA PRO A 16 10.49 10.98 -10.24
C PRO A 16 9.55 9.78 -10.35
N PHE A 17 9.86 8.87 -11.27
CA PHE A 17 9.09 7.64 -11.49
C PHE A 17 9.14 6.71 -10.27
N GLU A 18 10.32 6.46 -9.70
CA GLU A 18 10.45 5.63 -8.49
C GLU A 18 9.71 6.23 -7.30
N VAL A 19 9.77 7.56 -7.14
CA VAL A 19 9.05 8.29 -6.09
C VAL A 19 7.54 8.11 -6.27
N ALA A 20 7.02 8.29 -7.49
CA ALA A 20 5.61 8.10 -7.81
C ALA A 20 5.16 6.64 -7.56
N GLN A 21 5.94 5.65 -8.02
CA GLN A 21 5.66 4.22 -7.81
C GLN A 21 5.63 3.87 -6.32
N ALA A 22 6.60 4.38 -5.56
CA ALA A 22 6.66 4.14 -4.14
C ALA A 22 5.48 4.82 -3.41
N PHE A 23 5.13 6.05 -3.78
CA PHE A 23 4.01 6.78 -3.19
C PHE A 23 2.69 6.02 -3.40
N SER A 24 2.43 5.52 -4.61
CA SER A 24 1.25 4.67 -4.87
C SER A 24 1.20 3.47 -3.93
N HIS A 25 2.30 2.72 -3.80
CA HIS A 25 2.38 1.58 -2.87
C HIS A 25 2.18 2.02 -1.41
N PHE A 26 2.78 3.13 -1.00
CA PHE A 26 2.60 3.70 0.33
C PHE A 26 1.13 3.98 0.62
N THR A 27 0.38 4.61 -0.29
CA THR A 27 -1.05 4.89 -0.04
C THR A 27 -1.87 3.62 0.23
N TYR A 28 -1.53 2.52 -0.45
CA TYR A 28 -2.14 1.22 -0.21
C TYR A 28 -1.85 0.70 1.18
N LEU A 29 -0.60 0.77 1.63
CA LEU A 29 -0.23 0.27 2.95
C LEU A 29 -0.70 1.19 4.09
N ALA A 30 -0.52 2.50 3.93
CA ALA A 30 -0.93 3.54 4.88
C ALA A 30 -2.43 3.53 5.15
N SER A 31 -3.24 3.23 4.13
CA SER A 31 -4.69 3.09 4.30
C SER A 31 -5.13 1.74 4.86
N GLY A 32 -4.21 0.86 5.29
CA GLY A 32 -4.56 -0.49 5.73
C GLY A 32 -5.11 -1.36 4.60
N ARG A 33 -4.61 -1.17 3.37
CA ARG A 33 -5.04 -1.84 2.14
C ARG A 33 -6.45 -1.48 1.69
N LYS A 34 -6.89 -0.25 1.99
CA LYS A 34 -8.24 0.24 1.68
C LYS A 34 -8.29 1.18 0.50
N ARG A 35 -7.27 2.01 0.28
CA ARG A 35 -7.21 3.02 -0.79
C ARG A 35 -5.90 2.84 -1.53
N LEU A 36 -5.91 2.97 -2.85
CA LEU A 36 -4.70 3.02 -3.66
C LEU A 36 -4.83 4.23 -4.57
N VAL A 37 -3.86 5.14 -4.49
CA VAL A 37 -3.71 6.25 -5.44
C VAL A 37 -2.72 5.81 -6.51
N CYS A 38 -3.11 5.82 -7.78
CA CYS A 38 -2.30 5.39 -8.91
C CYS A 38 -2.65 6.20 -10.17
N ASP A 39 -2.06 5.84 -11.32
CA ASP A 39 -2.18 6.62 -12.55
C ASP A 39 -1.78 8.09 -12.32
N LEU A 40 -0.62 8.26 -11.66
CA LEU A 40 -0.10 9.56 -11.28
C LEU A 40 0.48 10.23 -12.53
N GLN A 41 -0.19 11.30 -12.98
CA GLN A 41 0.21 12.11 -14.11
C GLN A 41 0.51 13.53 -13.64
N GLY A 42 1.38 14.25 -14.33
CA GLY A 42 1.75 15.61 -13.94
C GLY A 42 3.14 16.00 -14.38
N VAL A 43 3.75 16.95 -13.64
CA VAL A 43 5.05 17.55 -13.98
C VAL A 43 6.03 17.42 -12.83
N PHE A 44 7.30 17.22 -13.16
CA PHE A 44 8.41 17.33 -12.23
C PHE A 44 9.11 18.68 -12.41
N ASP A 45 9.17 19.44 -11.32
CA ASP A 45 9.87 20.71 -11.25
C ASP A 45 11.28 20.44 -10.73
N GLU A 46 12.26 20.33 -11.64
CA GLU A 46 13.65 19.97 -11.28
C GLU A 46 14.32 21.01 -10.39
N LYS A 47 14.00 22.30 -10.60
CA LYS A 47 14.58 23.41 -9.84
C LYS A 47 14.16 23.36 -8.38
N GLU A 48 12.88 23.08 -8.14
CA GLU A 48 12.31 23.03 -6.79
C GLU A 48 12.31 21.60 -6.20
N ASN A 49 12.68 20.59 -7.00
CA ASN A 49 12.60 19.17 -6.68
C ASN A 49 11.19 18.74 -6.20
N VAL A 50 10.15 19.17 -6.92
CA VAL A 50 8.74 18.94 -6.58
C VAL A 50 8.01 18.18 -7.68
N LEU A 51 7.26 17.15 -7.30
CA LEU A 51 6.29 16.47 -8.18
C LEU A 51 4.90 17.07 -7.99
N LYS A 52 4.32 17.62 -9.06
CA LYS A 52 2.96 18.19 -9.07
C LYS A 52 2.08 17.23 -9.87
N PHE A 53 1.16 16.55 -9.20
CA PHE A 53 0.25 15.59 -9.83
C PHE A 53 -1.14 16.19 -10.10
N SER A 54 -1.78 15.73 -11.16
CA SER A 54 -3.18 16.02 -11.50
C SER A 54 -3.94 14.73 -11.80
N ASP A 55 -5.26 14.79 -11.64
CA ASP A 55 -6.21 13.73 -12.03
C ASP A 55 -5.85 12.29 -11.59
N PRO A 56 -5.43 12.06 -10.33
CA PRO A 56 -5.05 10.73 -9.91
C PRO A 56 -6.25 9.78 -9.91
N VAL A 57 -6.01 8.51 -10.24
CA VAL A 57 -6.99 7.44 -10.03
C VAL A 57 -6.91 6.97 -8.59
N VAL A 58 -8.06 6.88 -7.92
CA VAL A 58 -8.14 6.34 -6.55
C VAL A 58 -9.02 5.10 -6.51
N HIS A 59 -8.40 3.94 -6.32
CA HIS A 59 -9.11 2.69 -6.12
C HIS A 59 -9.51 2.50 -4.65
N TYR A 60 -10.72 2.00 -4.40
CA TYR A 60 -11.20 1.70 -3.05
C TYR A 60 -11.57 0.22 -2.84
N ASN A 61 -11.11 -0.35 -1.73
CA ASN A 61 -11.42 -1.70 -1.29
C ASN A 61 -12.44 -1.69 -0.14
N GLY A 62 -13.70 -1.41 -0.48
CA GLY A 62 -14.86 -1.55 0.40
C GLY A 62 -15.71 -2.78 0.04
N LYS A 63 -16.51 -3.27 0.99
CA LYS A 63 -17.51 -4.31 0.70
C LYS A 63 -18.52 -3.76 -0.33
N ASN A 64 -18.62 -4.42 -1.48
CA ASN A 64 -19.56 -4.09 -2.58
C ASN A 64 -19.54 -2.61 -3.01
N ARG A 65 -18.38 -1.95 -2.94
CA ARG A 65 -18.21 -0.54 -3.31
C ARG A 65 -17.14 -0.38 -4.37
N THR A 66 -17.55 0.03 -5.56
CA THR A 66 -16.72 0.49 -6.68
C THR A 66 -17.24 1.85 -7.15
N GLY A 67 -16.39 2.65 -7.79
CA GLY A 67 -16.80 3.98 -8.23
C GLY A 67 -16.91 5.03 -7.12
N VAL A 68 -16.36 4.77 -5.92
CA VAL A 68 -16.48 5.68 -4.77
C VAL A 68 -15.78 7.01 -5.05
N HIS A 69 -14.69 6.95 -5.82
CA HIS A 69 -13.91 8.11 -6.23
C HIS A 69 -14.09 8.45 -7.71
N GLY A 70 -15.25 8.08 -8.27
CA GLY A 70 -15.57 8.32 -9.68
C GLY A 70 -15.33 7.12 -10.59
N ARG A 71 -15.55 7.33 -11.90
CA ARG A 71 -15.67 6.25 -12.90
C ARG A 71 -14.38 5.42 -13.07
N THR A 72 -13.23 5.98 -12.72
CA THR A 72 -11.93 5.31 -12.78
C THR A 72 -11.66 4.41 -11.57
N ASP A 73 -12.45 4.49 -10.50
CA ASP A 73 -12.35 3.58 -9.35
C ASP A 73 -12.87 2.17 -9.67
N ARG A 74 -11.95 1.31 -10.10
CA ARG A 74 -12.18 -0.12 -10.37
C ARG A 74 -12.02 -1.01 -9.13
N GLY A 75 -11.99 -0.42 -7.93
CA GLY A 75 -11.88 -1.10 -6.66
C GLY A 75 -10.75 -2.14 -6.60
N ARG A 76 -11.05 -3.33 -6.07
CA ARG A 76 -10.07 -4.42 -5.91
C ARG A 76 -9.44 -4.87 -7.24
N LYS A 77 -10.20 -4.83 -8.34
CA LYS A 77 -9.68 -5.18 -9.68
C LYS A 77 -8.62 -4.17 -10.12
N GLY A 78 -8.92 -2.88 -9.95
CA GLY A 78 -7.95 -1.81 -10.19
C GLY A 78 -6.66 -1.97 -9.39
N MET A 79 -6.80 -2.24 -8.08
CA MET A 79 -5.65 -2.52 -7.22
C MET A 79 -4.83 -3.73 -7.68
N ALA A 80 -5.48 -4.83 -8.07
CA ALA A 80 -4.78 -6.02 -8.55
C ALA A 80 -3.96 -5.72 -9.81
N MET A 81 -4.54 -5.01 -10.79
CA MET A 81 -3.85 -4.62 -12.03
C MET A 81 -2.64 -3.71 -11.74
N PHE A 82 -2.76 -2.76 -10.81
CA PHE A 82 -1.61 -1.95 -10.40
C PHE A 82 -0.47 -2.83 -9.84
N PHE A 83 -0.77 -3.77 -8.94
CA PHE A 83 0.27 -4.58 -8.31
C PHE A 83 0.91 -5.62 -9.24
N GLU A 84 0.20 -6.04 -10.28
CA GLU A 84 0.73 -6.91 -11.34
C GLU A 84 1.91 -6.25 -12.06
N THR A 85 1.79 -4.97 -12.42
CA THR A 85 2.87 -4.23 -13.09
C THR A 85 3.87 -3.65 -12.10
N HIS A 86 3.41 -3.19 -10.92
CA HIS A 86 4.28 -2.60 -9.90
C HIS A 86 5.33 -3.59 -9.37
N HIS A 87 5.10 -4.91 -9.44
CA HIS A 87 6.07 -5.91 -8.99
C HIS A 87 7.48 -5.70 -9.59
N GLY A 88 7.57 -5.34 -10.87
CA GLY A 88 8.83 -5.03 -11.55
C GLY A 88 9.47 -3.69 -11.16
N HIS A 89 8.71 -2.81 -10.51
CA HIS A 89 9.13 -1.45 -10.12
C HIS A 89 9.25 -1.26 -8.60
N CYS A 90 8.95 -2.30 -7.83
CA CYS A 90 9.00 -2.28 -6.36
C CYS A 90 10.44 -2.34 -5.86
N GLY A 91 11.12 -1.18 -5.93
CA GLY A 91 12.54 -1.03 -5.68
C GLY A 91 12.93 -0.72 -4.23
N TYR A 92 14.14 -0.18 -4.07
CA TYR A 92 14.71 0.16 -2.76
C TYR A 92 13.89 1.24 -2.04
N LEU A 93 13.41 2.27 -2.73
CA LEU A 93 12.55 3.31 -2.14
C LEU A 93 11.26 2.73 -1.58
N CYS A 94 10.58 1.86 -2.34
CA CYS A 94 9.38 1.17 -1.87
C CYS A 94 9.67 0.41 -0.57
N LYS A 95 10.80 -0.31 -0.51
CA LYS A 95 11.19 -1.06 0.69
C LYS A 95 11.47 -0.14 1.86
N LEU A 96 12.14 0.99 1.64
CA LEU A 96 12.46 1.99 2.67
C LEU A 96 11.20 2.65 3.24
N MET A 97 10.38 3.24 2.38
CA MET A 97 9.19 3.98 2.80
C MET A 97 8.17 3.07 3.48
N ASN A 98 8.09 1.79 3.08
CA ASN A 98 7.07 0.88 3.57
C ASN A 98 7.51 -0.02 4.73
N ARG A 99 8.72 0.12 5.29
CA ARG A 99 9.25 -0.76 6.35
C ARG A 99 8.31 -0.86 7.56
N GLY A 100 7.71 0.26 7.98
CA GLY A 100 6.80 0.34 9.14
C GLY A 100 5.43 -0.30 8.93
N PHE A 101 5.03 -0.59 7.69
CA PHE A 101 3.74 -1.21 7.39
C PHE A 101 3.79 -2.74 7.29
N ARG A 102 4.97 -3.35 7.55
CA ARG A 102 5.09 -4.80 7.66
C ARG A 102 4.22 -5.26 8.83
N LYS A 103 3.23 -6.12 8.52
CA LYS A 103 2.31 -6.64 9.53
C LYS A 103 3.12 -7.29 10.65
N HIS A 104 2.81 -6.95 11.90
CA HIS A 104 2.86 -7.92 13.00
C HIS A 104 1.80 -9.01 12.73
N SER A 105 2.03 -9.79 11.67
CA SER A 105 1.22 -10.92 11.28
C SER A 105 1.78 -12.10 12.05
N HIS A 106 1.22 -12.42 13.21
CA HIS A 106 0.95 -13.81 13.59
C HIS A 106 0.21 -13.97 14.93
N ARG A 107 0.19 -12.99 15.83
CA ARG A 107 -0.28 -13.27 17.21
C ARG A 107 -1.78 -13.07 17.50
N ALA A 108 -2.50 -12.25 16.74
CA ALA A 108 -3.87 -11.85 17.10
C ALA A 108 -5.02 -12.75 16.56
N ARG A 109 -4.72 -13.82 15.82
CA ARG A 109 -5.75 -14.74 15.28
C ARG A 109 -5.93 -16.04 16.07
N SER A 110 -5.04 -16.37 17.00
CA SER A 110 -5.09 -17.66 17.71
C SER A 110 -6.06 -17.69 18.90
N GLU A 111 -6.47 -16.54 19.44
CA GLU A 111 -7.23 -16.50 20.69
C GLU A 111 -8.75 -16.59 20.48
N ARG A 112 -9.24 -16.32 19.26
CA ARG A 112 -10.69 -16.26 18.99
C ARG A 112 -11.30 -17.60 18.51
N SER A 113 -10.47 -18.63 18.32
CA SER A 113 -10.91 -19.96 17.86
C SER A 113 -11.05 -20.99 18.99
N LYS A 114 -10.75 -20.65 20.25
CA LYS A 114 -10.88 -21.58 21.38
C LYS A 114 -12.26 -21.59 22.05
N ASP A 115 -13.11 -20.60 21.82
CA ASP A 115 -14.41 -20.46 22.50
C ASP A 115 -15.61 -21.13 21.80
N GLN A 116 -15.42 -21.81 20.67
CA GLN A 116 -16.55 -22.39 19.89
C GLN A 116 -16.70 -23.92 19.98
N ASN A 117 -15.90 -24.60 20.81
CA ASN A 117 -16.08 -26.03 21.09
C ASN A 117 -16.48 -26.26 22.54
N ALA A 118 -17.69 -25.81 22.90
CA ALA A 118 -18.40 -26.32 24.07
C ALA A 118 -19.37 -27.43 23.60
N PRO A 119 -19.29 -28.66 24.13
CA PRO A 119 -20.20 -29.73 23.72
C PRO A 119 -21.63 -29.42 24.20
N HIS A 120 -22.59 -29.52 23.27
CA HIS A 120 -24.02 -29.53 23.59
C HIS A 120 -24.32 -30.72 24.52
N SER A 121 -24.56 -30.43 25.79
CA SER A 121 -25.09 -31.38 26.77
C SER A 121 -26.54 -31.71 26.44
N SER A 122 -26.79 -32.86 25.84
CA SER A 122 -28.10 -33.53 25.84
C SER A 122 -28.45 -33.98 27.25
N ASN A 123 -29.68 -33.69 27.72
CA ASN A 123 -30.29 -34.35 28.89
C ASN A 123 -31.80 -34.02 28.98
N PRO A 124 -32.62 -34.77 29.76
CA PRO A 124 -33.53 -35.78 29.21
C PRO A 124 -35.03 -35.59 29.58
N THR A 125 -35.85 -36.49 29.02
CA THR A 125 -37.24 -36.92 29.29
C THR A 125 -37.98 -36.39 30.53
N ALA A 126 -39.26 -36.04 30.37
CA ALA A 126 -40.30 -36.22 31.39
C ALA A 126 -41.66 -36.57 30.73
N LEU A 127 -42.42 -37.37 31.47
CA LEU A 127 -43.61 -38.17 31.13
C LEU A 127 -44.83 -37.42 30.61
#